data_AF-A0AA95ETQ8-F1
#
_entry.id   AF-A0AA95ETQ8-F1
#
_cell.length_a   1.000
_cell.length_b   1.000
_cell.length_c   1.000
_cell.angle_alpha   90.00
_cell.angle_beta   90.00
_cell.angle_gamma   90.00
#
_symmetry.space_group_name_H-M   'P 1'
#
loop_
_entity.id
_entity.type
_entity.pdbx_description
1 polymer ?
#
loop_
_entity_poly.entity_id
_entity_poly.type
_entity_poly.pdbx_seq_one_letter_code
_entity_poly.pdbx_strand_id
1 'polypeptide(L)'
;MRFADMHTHTTASDGICEPTDNVRMASEIGLDAIAITDHDTVAGINEALDAGVQYGILVIPGVEISTAVDGNEVHMLGYGVDYNNSLFLDRLRSLREVRNRRNELIFERLASLGMPITLEEVEAVKGKSERDDETIGRPHIAQVLVERGFVNNMQQAFDLYLAEGKAAYVSPLRITPVEAVSWIHDAGGIAVIAHPGIYHNDNVVKEILDQGADGIEAYHSDHDDKAEQRYKKMAIDAQKFITGGSDFHGVREGVAYHGPIGNRKVDITEIEKWLLKR
;
A
#
# COMPACT_ATOMS: atom_id res chain seq x y z
N MET A 1 6.94 25.42 9.43
CA MET A 1 6.89 23.99 9.82
C MET A 1 7.24 23.21 8.59
N ARG A 2 8.09 22.19 8.73
CA ARG A 2 8.57 21.37 7.62
C ARG A 2 7.73 20.10 7.59
N PHE A 3 7.19 19.73 6.43
CA PHE A 3 6.21 18.64 6.35
C PHE A 3 6.62 17.56 5.36
N ALA A 4 6.14 16.34 5.62
CA ALA A 4 6.38 15.17 4.81
C ALA A 4 5.11 14.37 4.56
N ASP A 5 4.96 13.86 3.36
CA ASP A 5 3.96 12.85 3.01
C ASP A 5 4.64 11.47 3.02
N MET A 6 4.21 10.60 3.94
CA MET A 6 4.90 9.34 4.22
C MET A 6 4.22 8.11 3.60
N HIS A 7 3.26 8.30 2.70
CA HIS A 7 2.54 7.19 2.08
C HIS A 7 2.09 7.58 0.68
N THR A 8 2.82 7.13 -0.33
CA THR A 8 2.49 7.39 -1.74
C THR A 8 2.89 6.22 -2.63
N HIS A 9 2.09 5.97 -3.66
CA HIS A 9 2.26 4.88 -4.61
C HIS A 9 2.54 5.41 -6.01
N THR A 10 3.33 4.67 -6.77
CA THR A 10 3.74 5.03 -8.13
C THR A 10 3.40 3.91 -9.10
N THR A 11 3.77 4.11 -10.35
CA THR A 11 3.76 3.09 -11.42
C THR A 11 4.65 1.85 -11.16
N ALA A 12 5.34 1.80 -10.02
CA ALA A 12 6.15 0.64 -9.65
C ALA A 12 5.31 -0.44 -8.97
N SER A 13 4.15 -0.07 -8.41
CA SER A 13 3.18 -1.01 -7.86
C SER A 13 1.79 -0.79 -8.38
N ASP A 14 1.13 0.30 -7.97
CA ASP A 14 -0.27 0.44 -8.20
C ASP A 14 -0.83 1.87 -8.29
N GLY A 15 0.04 2.87 -8.15
CA GLY A 15 -0.25 4.26 -8.50
C GLY A 15 -0.17 4.52 -10.00
N ILE A 16 -0.76 5.62 -10.45
CA ILE A 16 -0.83 5.99 -11.89
C ILE A 16 0.35 6.88 -12.32
N CYS A 17 1.01 7.52 -11.35
CA CYS A 17 2.06 8.50 -11.62
C CYS A 17 3.44 7.86 -11.47
N GLU A 18 4.37 8.23 -12.36
CA GLU A 18 5.76 7.79 -12.25
C GLU A 18 6.39 8.28 -10.93
N PRO A 19 7.41 7.58 -10.39
CA PRO A 19 8.10 8.03 -9.19
C PRO A 19 8.59 9.48 -9.28
N THR A 20 9.12 9.88 -10.44
CA THR A 20 9.54 11.27 -10.70
C THR A 20 8.39 12.26 -10.54
N ASP A 21 7.18 11.92 -11.00
CA ASP A 21 6.02 12.81 -10.93
C ASP A 21 5.52 13.00 -9.50
N ASN A 22 5.49 11.94 -8.69
CA ASN A 22 5.15 12.05 -7.26
C ASN A 22 6.10 13.01 -6.54
N VAL A 23 7.41 12.86 -6.77
CA VAL A 23 8.43 13.71 -6.17
C VAL A 23 8.31 15.17 -6.64
N ARG A 24 8.06 15.39 -7.94
CA ARG A 24 7.80 16.73 -8.50
C ARG A 24 6.58 17.38 -7.85
N MET A 25 5.45 16.67 -7.79
CA MET A 25 4.21 17.18 -7.19
C MET A 25 4.39 17.54 -5.72
N ALA A 26 5.11 16.71 -4.95
CA ALA A 26 5.43 16.99 -3.56
C ALA A 26 6.27 18.28 -3.39
N SER A 27 7.28 18.48 -4.25
CA SER A 27 8.09 19.71 -4.27
C SER A 27 7.26 20.94 -4.66
N GLU A 28 6.39 20.84 -5.67
CA GLU A 28 5.53 21.93 -6.14
C GLU A 28 4.56 22.46 -5.07
N ILE A 29 4.09 21.59 -4.16
CA ILE A 29 3.22 22.00 -3.04
C ILE A 29 4.01 22.37 -1.77
N GLY A 30 5.34 22.37 -1.84
CA GLY A 30 6.24 22.80 -0.76
C GLY A 30 6.41 21.79 0.38
N LEU A 31 6.30 20.49 0.10
CA LEU A 31 6.74 19.46 1.05
C LEU A 31 8.28 19.43 1.14
N ASP A 32 8.79 19.10 2.32
CA ASP A 32 10.22 18.93 2.56
C ASP A 32 10.68 17.49 2.36
N ALA A 33 9.76 16.53 2.49
CA ALA A 33 10.04 15.12 2.24
C ALA A 33 8.82 14.37 1.66
N ILE A 34 9.10 13.26 0.98
CA ILE A 34 8.11 12.30 0.50
C ILE A 34 8.66 10.88 0.65
N ALA A 35 7.82 9.92 1.04
CA ALA A 35 8.16 8.50 0.99
C ALA A 35 7.48 7.84 -0.21
N ILE A 36 8.24 7.01 -0.93
CA ILE A 36 7.70 6.10 -1.95
C ILE A 36 7.50 4.75 -1.28
N THR A 37 6.26 4.27 -1.24
CA THR A 37 5.85 3.11 -0.43
C THR A 37 5.06 2.10 -1.24
N ASP A 38 5.49 1.87 -2.47
CA ASP A 38 4.87 0.93 -3.40
C ASP A 38 4.60 -0.45 -2.78
N HIS A 39 3.48 -1.06 -3.16
CA HIS A 39 3.08 -2.37 -2.66
C HIS A 39 4.08 -3.48 -3.00
N ASP A 40 4.60 -4.12 -1.97
CA ASP A 40 5.48 -5.29 -2.03
C ASP A 40 6.69 -5.12 -2.96
N THR A 41 7.16 -3.91 -3.22
CA THR A 41 8.24 -3.63 -4.15
C THR A 41 8.97 -2.33 -3.81
N VAL A 42 10.23 -2.23 -4.27
CA VAL A 42 11.08 -1.05 -4.08
C VAL A 42 11.60 -0.53 -5.43
N ALA A 43 10.97 -0.95 -6.53
CA ALA A 43 11.45 -0.70 -7.89
C ALA A 43 11.46 0.80 -8.25
N GLY A 44 10.54 1.61 -7.69
CA GLY A 44 10.44 3.05 -7.93
C GLY A 44 11.48 3.90 -7.18
N ILE A 45 12.20 3.32 -6.20
CA ILE A 45 13.04 4.10 -5.26
C ILE A 45 14.20 4.81 -5.95
N ASN A 46 14.93 4.14 -6.86
CA ASN A 46 16.09 4.77 -7.51
C ASN A 46 15.69 5.99 -8.34
N GLU A 47 14.61 5.87 -9.12
CA GLU A 47 14.08 6.99 -9.90
C GLU A 47 13.62 8.13 -9.00
N ALA A 48 12.90 7.82 -7.92
CA ALA A 48 12.46 8.82 -6.96
C ALA A 48 13.64 9.54 -6.29
N LEU A 49 14.71 8.84 -5.93
CA LEU A 49 15.90 9.45 -5.34
C LEU A 49 16.59 10.43 -6.30
N ASP A 50 16.71 10.08 -7.58
CA ASP A 50 17.24 10.97 -8.61
C ASP A 50 16.35 12.22 -8.77
N ALA A 51 15.03 12.03 -8.78
CA ALA A 51 14.07 13.13 -8.79
C ALA A 51 14.18 14.00 -7.52
N GLY A 52 14.45 13.41 -6.35
CA GLY A 52 14.64 14.12 -5.09
C GLY A 52 15.80 15.11 -5.16
N VAL A 53 16.91 14.69 -5.77
CA VAL A 53 18.06 15.57 -6.07
C VAL A 53 17.66 16.68 -7.04
N GLN A 54 16.92 16.35 -8.10
CA GLN A 54 16.50 17.31 -9.12
C GLN A 54 15.55 18.38 -8.57
N TYR A 55 14.58 18.01 -7.73
CA TYR A 55 13.53 18.88 -7.22
C TYR A 55 13.80 19.43 -5.82
N GLY A 56 14.93 19.07 -5.20
CA GLY A 56 15.38 19.61 -3.92
C GLY A 56 14.53 19.16 -2.73
N ILE A 57 13.96 17.96 -2.79
CA ILE A 57 13.10 17.38 -1.74
C ILE A 57 13.72 16.07 -1.22
N LEU A 58 13.60 15.81 0.08
CA LEU A 58 14.07 14.57 0.67
C LEU A 58 13.16 13.40 0.26
N VAL A 59 13.72 12.40 -0.40
CA VAL A 59 12.99 11.17 -0.69
C VAL A 59 13.38 10.09 0.31
N ILE A 60 12.38 9.47 0.92
CA ILE A 60 12.54 8.40 1.91
C ILE A 60 12.25 7.07 1.20
N PRO A 61 13.26 6.19 1.07
CA PRO A 61 13.05 4.85 0.56
C PRO A 61 12.04 4.12 1.43
N GLY A 62 10.94 3.63 0.84
CA GLY A 62 9.93 2.89 1.58
C GLY A 62 9.31 1.76 0.79
N VAL A 63 8.35 1.08 1.43
CA VAL A 63 7.56 -0.01 0.85
C VAL A 63 6.30 -0.19 1.70
N GLU A 64 5.19 -0.59 1.09
CA GLU A 64 4.02 -1.08 1.81
C GLU A 64 3.92 -2.59 1.63
N ILE A 65 4.14 -3.35 2.70
CA ILE A 65 4.13 -4.81 2.68
C ILE A 65 2.71 -5.33 2.95
N SER A 66 2.21 -6.13 2.00
CA SER A 66 0.91 -6.81 2.10
C SER A 66 0.97 -7.96 3.11
N THR A 67 0.14 -7.91 4.15
CA THR A 67 0.05 -8.97 5.16
C THR A 67 -1.41 -9.38 5.40
N ALA A 68 -1.63 -10.35 6.27
CA ALA A 68 -2.97 -10.65 6.77
C ALA A 68 -2.99 -11.16 8.22
N VAL A 69 -4.11 -10.91 8.90
CA VAL A 69 -4.44 -11.48 10.22
C VAL A 69 -5.84 -12.07 10.15
N ASP A 70 -5.96 -13.37 10.45
CA ASP A 70 -7.23 -14.11 10.40
C ASP A 70 -8.01 -13.93 9.08
N GLY A 71 -7.29 -13.84 7.96
CA GLY A 71 -7.86 -13.62 6.63
C GLY A 71 -8.13 -12.16 6.25
N ASN A 72 -8.03 -11.23 7.20
CA ASN A 72 -8.21 -9.79 6.95
C ASN A 72 -6.90 -9.15 6.50
N GLU A 73 -6.96 -8.28 5.51
CA GLU A 73 -5.80 -7.56 4.98
C GLU A 73 -5.32 -6.51 5.98
N VAL A 74 -4.02 -6.51 6.24
CA VAL A 74 -3.31 -5.53 7.08
C VAL A 74 -2.04 -5.16 6.35
N HIS A 75 -1.68 -3.89 6.32
CA HIS A 75 -0.47 -3.44 5.63
C HIS A 75 0.55 -2.84 6.60
N MET A 76 1.82 -3.08 6.28
CA MET A 76 2.96 -2.60 7.06
C MET A 76 3.83 -1.72 6.19
N LEU A 77 3.94 -0.44 6.54
CA LEU A 77 4.87 0.50 5.94
C LEU A 77 6.27 0.25 6.49
N GLY A 78 7.24 0.12 5.59
CA GLY A 78 8.66 0.08 5.90
C GLY A 78 9.32 1.37 5.46
N TYR A 79 9.98 2.09 6.39
CA TYR A 79 10.70 3.32 6.07
C TYR A 79 12.21 3.19 6.21
N GLY A 80 12.93 3.77 5.27
CA GLY A 80 14.39 3.79 5.17
C GLY A 80 15.00 2.39 5.05
N VAL A 81 14.29 1.44 4.45
CA VAL A 81 14.79 0.08 4.21
C VAL A 81 16.01 0.11 3.29
N ASP A 82 16.96 -0.81 3.51
CA ASP A 82 18.01 -1.10 2.54
C ASP A 82 17.40 -1.79 1.32
N TYR A 83 17.01 -0.99 0.34
CA TYR A 83 16.37 -1.41 -0.90
C TYR A 83 17.34 -2.14 -1.86
N ASN A 84 18.61 -2.32 -1.49
CA ASN A 84 19.57 -3.17 -2.19
C ASN A 84 19.83 -4.50 -1.46
N ASN A 85 19.22 -4.73 -0.29
CA ASN A 85 19.38 -5.96 0.47
C ASN A 85 18.77 -7.15 -0.27
N SER A 86 19.60 -8.12 -0.67
CA SER A 86 19.16 -9.25 -1.49
C SER A 86 18.08 -10.11 -0.83
N LEU A 87 18.21 -10.38 0.48
CA LEU A 87 17.21 -11.16 1.22
C LEU A 87 15.86 -10.43 1.26
N PHE A 88 15.88 -9.11 1.47
CA PHE A 88 14.66 -8.30 1.46
C PHE A 88 14.01 -8.28 0.08
N LEU A 89 14.80 -8.13 -0.99
CA LEU A 89 14.30 -8.17 -2.37
C LEU A 89 13.68 -9.52 -2.74
N ASP A 90 14.27 -10.64 -2.30
CA ASP A 90 13.73 -11.98 -2.52
C ASP A 90 12.44 -12.21 -1.73
N ARG A 91 12.39 -11.72 -0.48
CA ARG A 91 11.17 -11.71 0.36
C ARG A 91 10.03 -10.94 -0.31
N LEU A 92 10.26 -9.72 -0.77
CA LEU A 92 9.28 -8.92 -1.51
C LEU A 92 8.85 -9.61 -2.82
N ARG A 93 9.78 -10.22 -3.56
CA ARG A 93 9.45 -11.00 -4.76
C ARG A 93 8.50 -12.16 -4.44
N SER A 94 8.72 -12.86 -3.33
CA SER A 94 7.86 -13.99 -2.93
C SER A 94 6.41 -13.56 -2.67
N LEU A 95 6.17 -12.35 -2.13
CA LEU A 95 4.82 -11.82 -1.94
C LEU A 95 4.12 -11.57 -3.27
N ARG A 96 4.84 -11.00 -4.25
CA ARG A 96 4.32 -10.78 -5.61
C ARG A 96 4.03 -12.10 -6.32
N GLU A 97 4.87 -13.13 -6.16
CA GLU A 97 4.63 -14.48 -6.70
C GLU A 97 3.37 -15.12 -6.10
N VAL A 98 3.14 -14.95 -4.79
CA VAL A 98 1.90 -15.40 -4.13
C VAL A 98 0.67 -14.69 -4.71
N ARG A 99 0.74 -13.37 -4.98
CA ARG A 99 -0.33 -12.61 -5.62
C ARG A 99 -0.60 -13.10 -7.06
N ASN A 100 0.45 -13.38 -7.83
CA ASN A 100 0.32 -13.93 -9.18
C ASN A 100 -0.33 -15.32 -9.16
N ARG A 101 0.13 -16.20 -8.28
CA ARG A 101 -0.44 -17.54 -8.12
C ARG A 101 -1.91 -17.50 -7.69
N ARG A 102 -2.30 -16.55 -6.83
CA ARG A 102 -3.72 -16.31 -6.50
C ARG A 102 -4.53 -16.02 -7.76
N ASN A 103 -4.05 -15.11 -8.60
CA ASN A 103 -4.78 -14.69 -9.80
C ASN A 103 -4.96 -15.86 -10.78
N GLU A 104 -3.91 -16.69 -10.97
CA GLU A 104 -4.01 -17.94 -11.75
C GLU A 104 -5.10 -18.87 -11.21
N LEU A 105 -5.13 -19.10 -9.89
CA LEU A 105 -6.15 -19.95 -9.26
C LEU A 105 -7.56 -19.36 -9.39
N ILE A 106 -7.71 -18.04 -9.35
CA ILE A 106 -8.99 -17.37 -9.63
C ILE A 106 -9.42 -17.64 -11.08
N PHE A 107 -8.50 -17.55 -12.04
CA PHE A 107 -8.79 -17.85 -13.46
C PHE A 107 -9.22 -19.30 -13.67
N GLU A 108 -8.52 -20.26 -13.04
CA GLU A 108 -8.89 -21.68 -13.07
C GLU A 108 -10.32 -21.90 -12.54
N ARG A 109 -10.68 -21.25 -11.42
CA ARG A 109 -12.04 -21.33 -10.86
C ARG A 109 -13.08 -20.69 -11.76
N LEU A 110 -12.84 -19.48 -12.27
CA LEU A 110 -13.76 -18.82 -13.19
C LEU A 110 -13.98 -19.63 -14.47
N ALA A 111 -12.92 -20.23 -15.03
CA ALA A 111 -13.02 -21.14 -16.17
C ALA A 111 -13.90 -22.37 -15.85
N SER A 112 -13.76 -22.96 -14.66
CA SER A 112 -14.60 -24.08 -14.22
C SER A 112 -16.08 -23.70 -14.05
N LEU A 113 -16.37 -22.41 -13.84
CA LEU A 113 -17.71 -21.84 -13.75
C LEU A 113 -18.26 -21.40 -15.12
N GLY A 114 -17.54 -21.66 -16.22
CA GLY A 114 -17.93 -21.27 -17.58
C GLY A 114 -17.64 -19.82 -17.94
N MET A 115 -16.79 -19.13 -17.16
CA MET A 115 -16.38 -17.74 -17.36
C MET A 115 -14.86 -17.63 -17.58
N PRO A 116 -14.30 -18.26 -18.64
CA PRO A 116 -12.85 -18.21 -18.88
C PRO A 116 -12.42 -16.78 -19.23
N ILE A 117 -11.38 -16.32 -18.54
CA ILE A 117 -10.67 -15.05 -18.80
C ILE A 117 -9.17 -15.33 -18.80
N THR A 118 -8.38 -14.49 -19.46
CA THR A 118 -6.91 -14.63 -19.51
C THR A 118 -6.19 -13.50 -18.78
N LEU A 119 -4.91 -13.72 -18.48
CA LEU A 119 -4.07 -12.71 -17.85
C LEU A 119 -3.96 -11.47 -18.74
N GLU A 120 -3.80 -11.65 -20.05
CA GLU A 120 -3.66 -10.55 -21.02
C GLU A 120 -4.89 -9.64 -21.03
N GLU A 121 -6.08 -10.19 -20.82
CA GLU A 121 -7.31 -9.40 -20.72
C GLU A 121 -7.34 -8.55 -19.44
N VAL A 122 -6.90 -9.15 -18.33
CA VAL A 122 -6.82 -8.46 -17.05
C VAL A 122 -5.72 -7.40 -17.07
N GLU A 123 -4.63 -7.64 -17.81
CA GLU A 123 -3.60 -6.64 -18.07
C GLU A 123 -4.10 -5.51 -18.98
N ALA A 124 -4.94 -5.80 -19.97
CA ALA A 124 -5.48 -4.80 -20.90
C ALA A 124 -6.50 -3.84 -20.28
N VAL A 125 -7.02 -4.17 -19.09
CA VAL A 125 -7.91 -3.29 -18.30
C VAL A 125 -7.17 -2.53 -17.20
N LYS A 126 -5.86 -2.74 -17.03
CA LYS A 126 -5.04 -1.86 -16.17
C LYS A 126 -5.17 -0.42 -16.65
N GLY A 127 -5.43 0.50 -15.73
CA GLY A 127 -5.63 1.93 -16.04
C GLY A 127 -7.03 2.26 -16.57
N LYS A 128 -8.00 1.33 -16.51
CA LYS A 128 -9.38 1.52 -16.99
C LYS A 128 -10.46 1.24 -15.94
N SER A 129 -10.10 0.73 -14.76
CA SER A 129 -11.03 0.43 -13.69
C SER A 129 -11.13 1.57 -12.67
N GLU A 130 -12.31 1.75 -12.09
CA GLU A 130 -12.55 2.78 -11.07
C GLU A 130 -11.66 2.60 -9.81
N ARG A 131 -11.07 1.41 -9.64
CA ARG A 131 -10.11 1.04 -8.58
C ARG A 131 -8.88 0.33 -9.19
N ASP A 132 -8.19 0.96 -10.13
CA ASP A 132 -6.91 0.43 -10.59
C ASP A 132 -5.86 0.52 -9.49
N ASP A 133 -5.52 -0.65 -8.99
CA ASP A 133 -4.18 -0.98 -8.55
C ASP A 133 -3.39 -1.40 -9.83
N GLU A 134 -2.29 -0.77 -10.26
CA GLU A 134 -1.46 -1.37 -11.34
C GLU A 134 -0.98 -2.81 -11.05
N THR A 135 -1.05 -3.27 -9.79
CA THR A 135 -0.85 -4.66 -9.44
C THR A 135 -2.12 -5.48 -9.68
N ILE A 136 -2.05 -6.49 -10.56
CA ILE A 136 -3.21 -7.32 -10.93
C ILE A 136 -3.90 -7.87 -9.69
N GLY A 137 -5.18 -7.54 -9.59
CA GLY A 137 -6.00 -7.73 -8.39
C GLY A 137 -7.43 -8.13 -8.74
N ARG A 138 -8.21 -8.49 -7.71
CA ARG A 138 -9.63 -8.82 -7.87
C ARG A 138 -10.46 -7.71 -8.55
N PRO A 139 -10.17 -6.40 -8.35
CA PRO A 139 -10.85 -5.35 -9.10
C PRO A 139 -10.69 -5.47 -10.63
N HIS A 140 -9.46 -5.68 -11.12
CA HIS A 140 -9.22 -5.90 -12.56
C HIS A 140 -9.94 -7.15 -13.10
N ILE A 141 -9.97 -8.22 -12.31
CA ILE A 141 -10.72 -9.43 -12.66
C ILE A 141 -12.23 -9.12 -12.76
N ALA A 142 -12.77 -8.39 -11.79
CA ALA A 142 -14.16 -7.94 -11.81
C ALA A 142 -14.47 -7.11 -13.06
N GLN A 143 -13.57 -6.20 -13.44
CA GLN A 143 -13.71 -5.36 -14.63
C GLN A 143 -13.80 -6.22 -15.91
N VAL A 144 -12.91 -7.20 -16.07
CA VAL A 144 -12.98 -8.13 -17.22
C VAL A 144 -14.28 -8.93 -17.21
N LEU A 145 -14.77 -9.36 -16.04
CA LEU A 145 -16.06 -10.07 -15.95
C LEU A 145 -17.23 -9.17 -16.40
N VAL A 146 -17.19 -7.87 -16.12
CA VAL A 146 -18.17 -6.90 -16.62
C VAL A 146 -18.04 -6.73 -18.14
N GLU A 147 -16.83 -6.49 -18.65
CA GLU A 147 -16.58 -6.25 -20.08
C GLU A 147 -16.92 -7.47 -20.95
N ARG A 148 -16.72 -8.68 -20.44
CA ARG A 148 -17.14 -9.94 -21.08
C ARG A 148 -18.64 -10.23 -20.95
N GLY A 149 -19.39 -9.41 -20.20
CA GLY A 149 -20.83 -9.58 -19.99
C GLY A 149 -21.20 -10.76 -19.10
N PHE A 150 -20.26 -11.30 -18.31
CA PHE A 150 -20.54 -12.37 -17.35
C PHE A 150 -21.31 -11.86 -16.13
N VAL A 151 -21.15 -10.57 -15.80
CA VAL A 151 -21.90 -9.86 -14.76
C VAL A 151 -22.24 -8.45 -15.23
N ASN A 152 -23.21 -7.82 -14.57
CA ASN A 152 -23.72 -6.49 -14.96
C ASN A 152 -22.90 -5.32 -14.40
N ASN A 153 -22.17 -5.53 -13.30
CA ASN A 153 -21.37 -4.51 -12.64
C ASN A 153 -20.34 -5.12 -11.68
N MET A 154 -19.40 -4.29 -11.22
CA MET A 154 -18.33 -4.67 -10.29
C MET A 154 -18.86 -5.28 -8.99
N GLN A 155 -19.90 -4.70 -8.41
CA GLN A 155 -20.51 -5.19 -7.17
C GLN A 155 -20.98 -6.64 -7.32
N GLN A 156 -21.65 -6.95 -8.43
CA GLN A 156 -22.11 -8.31 -8.72
C GLN A 156 -20.94 -9.29 -8.89
N ALA A 157 -19.82 -8.86 -9.49
CA ALA A 157 -18.61 -9.69 -9.59
C ALA A 157 -18.10 -10.12 -8.21
N PHE A 158 -18.03 -9.18 -7.26
CA PHE A 158 -17.62 -9.44 -5.89
C PHE A 158 -18.66 -10.28 -5.15
N ASP A 159 -19.93 -9.92 -5.20
CA ASP A 159 -21.00 -10.59 -4.45
C ASP A 159 -21.19 -12.06 -4.83
N LEU A 160 -20.91 -12.42 -6.09
CA LEU A 160 -21.10 -13.78 -6.59
C LEU A 160 -19.80 -14.60 -6.60
N TYR A 161 -18.66 -13.98 -6.94
CA TYR A 161 -17.47 -14.74 -7.32
C TYR A 161 -16.21 -14.37 -6.57
N LEU A 162 -15.95 -13.07 -6.31
CA LEU A 162 -14.61 -12.61 -5.93
C LEU A 162 -14.46 -12.18 -4.46
N ALA A 163 -15.55 -11.90 -3.74
CA ALA A 163 -15.50 -11.58 -2.31
C ALA A 163 -15.17 -12.82 -1.47
N GLU A 164 -14.82 -12.62 -0.20
CA GLU A 164 -14.51 -13.74 0.69
C GLU A 164 -15.64 -14.78 0.74
N GLY A 165 -15.26 -16.06 0.70
CA GLY A 165 -16.19 -17.19 0.70
C GLY A 165 -16.97 -17.40 -0.61
N LYS A 166 -16.71 -16.61 -1.66
CA LYS A 166 -17.40 -16.73 -2.96
C LYS A 166 -16.73 -17.72 -3.89
N ALA A 167 -17.43 -18.09 -4.96
CA ALA A 167 -17.13 -19.27 -5.76
C ALA A 167 -15.72 -19.26 -6.40
N ALA A 168 -15.20 -18.09 -6.76
CA ALA A 168 -13.86 -17.94 -7.33
C ALA A 168 -12.83 -17.37 -6.33
N TYR A 169 -13.20 -17.17 -5.07
CA TYR A 169 -12.32 -16.54 -4.08
C TYR A 169 -11.16 -17.43 -3.65
N VAL A 170 -9.93 -16.95 -3.83
CA VAL A 170 -8.70 -17.61 -3.40
C VAL A 170 -7.99 -16.71 -2.41
N SER A 171 -7.66 -17.27 -1.24
CA SER A 171 -6.85 -16.63 -0.21
C SER A 171 -5.61 -17.49 0.05
N PRO A 172 -4.48 -17.19 -0.63
CA PRO A 172 -3.22 -17.82 -0.29
C PRO A 172 -2.81 -17.41 1.13
N LEU A 173 -2.03 -18.26 1.80
CA LEU A 173 -1.31 -17.87 3.01
C LEU A 173 -0.45 -16.64 2.71
N ARG A 174 -0.75 -15.54 3.40
CA ARG A 174 0.10 -14.36 3.45
C ARG A 174 0.94 -14.42 4.71
N ILE A 175 2.05 -13.68 4.69
CA ILE A 175 2.81 -13.44 5.92
C ILE A 175 1.96 -12.62 6.90
N THR A 176 2.27 -12.76 8.18
CA THR A 176 1.68 -11.96 9.25
C THR A 176 2.32 -10.57 9.32
N PRO A 177 1.66 -9.57 9.93
CA PRO A 177 2.27 -8.27 10.22
C PRO A 177 3.58 -8.37 10.98
N VAL A 178 3.70 -9.34 11.89
CA VAL A 178 4.91 -9.57 12.70
C VAL A 178 6.08 -10.03 11.85
N GLU A 179 5.82 -10.91 10.89
CA GLU A 179 6.84 -11.31 9.92
C GLU A 179 7.28 -10.13 9.07
N ALA A 180 6.34 -9.28 8.61
CA ALA A 180 6.68 -8.07 7.88
C ALA A 180 7.52 -7.08 8.72
N VAL A 181 7.19 -6.90 10.01
CA VAL A 181 8.01 -6.12 10.96
C VAL A 181 9.44 -6.68 11.00
N SER A 182 9.61 -7.99 11.16
CA SER A 182 10.93 -8.62 11.14
C SER A 182 11.65 -8.40 9.82
N TRP A 183 10.95 -8.47 8.68
CA TRP A 183 11.57 -8.26 7.38
C TRP A 183 12.05 -6.84 7.17
N ILE A 184 11.26 -5.86 7.62
CA ILE A 184 11.61 -4.44 7.59
C ILE A 184 12.81 -4.17 8.48
N HIS A 185 12.83 -4.71 9.70
CA HIS A 185 13.96 -4.56 10.63
C HIS A 185 15.24 -5.22 10.13
N ASP A 186 15.16 -6.42 9.54
CA ASP A 186 16.30 -7.10 8.92
C ASP A 186 16.92 -6.26 7.78
N ALA A 187 16.10 -5.46 7.09
CA ALA A 187 16.53 -4.50 6.08
C ALA A 187 16.97 -3.14 6.67
N GLY A 188 17.08 -3.01 8.00
CA GLY A 188 17.45 -1.77 8.69
C GLY A 188 16.36 -0.69 8.68
N GLY A 189 15.15 -1.05 8.27
CA GLY A 189 13.98 -0.17 8.20
C GLY A 189 13.27 0.00 9.54
N ILE A 190 12.25 0.86 9.52
CA ILE A 190 11.30 1.07 10.62
C ILE A 190 9.93 0.61 10.15
N ALA A 191 9.25 -0.20 10.97
CA ALA A 191 7.98 -0.82 10.63
C ALA A 191 6.81 -0.05 11.25
N VAL A 192 5.86 0.36 10.42
CA VAL A 192 4.72 1.19 10.80
C VAL A 192 3.43 0.57 10.31
N ILE A 193 2.39 0.57 11.15
CA ILE A 193 1.06 0.09 10.75
C ILE A 193 0.42 1.12 9.82
N ALA A 194 0.06 0.73 8.60
CA ALA A 194 -0.62 1.58 7.62
C ALA A 194 -2.11 1.72 7.95
N HIS A 195 -2.69 2.90 7.68
CA HIS A 195 -4.14 3.20 7.64
C HIS A 195 -5.07 2.37 8.55
N PRO A 196 -4.80 2.24 9.87
CA PRO A 196 -5.52 1.32 10.75
C PRO A 196 -7.04 1.53 10.85
N GLY A 197 -7.56 2.69 10.46
CA GLY A 197 -8.99 3.00 10.44
C GLY A 197 -9.81 2.12 9.50
N ILE A 198 -9.19 1.54 8.47
CA ILE A 198 -9.88 0.68 7.49
C ILE A 198 -10.00 -0.78 7.96
N TYR A 199 -9.23 -1.19 8.98
CA TYR A 199 -9.29 -2.55 9.51
C TYR A 199 -10.53 -2.81 10.36
N HIS A 200 -11.14 -1.75 10.89
CA HIS A 200 -12.28 -1.81 11.80
C HIS A 200 -12.06 -2.73 13.02
N ASN A 201 -10.80 -2.93 13.42
CA ASN A 201 -10.39 -3.82 14.51
C ASN A 201 -9.15 -3.29 15.25
N ASP A 202 -9.39 -2.45 16.26
CA ASP A 202 -8.32 -1.83 17.05
C ASP A 202 -7.48 -2.83 17.87
N ASN A 203 -8.01 -4.04 18.15
CA ASN A 203 -7.24 -5.05 18.88
C ASN A 203 -6.06 -5.56 18.03
N VAL A 204 -6.28 -5.75 16.73
CA VAL A 204 -5.21 -6.14 15.79
C VAL A 204 -4.12 -5.07 15.76
N VAL A 205 -4.49 -3.79 15.70
CA VAL A 205 -3.54 -2.67 15.73
C VAL A 205 -2.70 -2.71 17.01
N LYS A 206 -3.35 -2.89 18.16
CA LYS A 206 -2.66 -2.98 19.45
C LYS A 206 -1.70 -4.16 19.52
N GLU A 207 -2.14 -5.34 19.07
CA GLU A 207 -1.30 -6.54 19.06
C GLU A 207 -0.06 -6.37 18.21
N ILE A 208 -0.17 -5.72 17.04
CA ILE A 208 0.98 -5.46 16.16
C ILE A 208 1.98 -4.50 16.80
N LEU A 209 1.51 -3.48 17.53
CA LEU A 209 2.40 -2.56 18.29
C LEU A 209 3.13 -3.28 19.41
N ASP A 210 2.42 -4.13 20.15
CA ASP A 210 2.97 -4.93 21.24
C ASP A 210 3.98 -5.97 20.71
N GLN A 211 3.83 -6.40 19.46
CA GLN A 211 4.68 -7.40 18.80
C GLN A 211 5.82 -6.81 17.96
N GLY A 212 6.05 -5.50 18.03
CA GLY A 212 7.31 -4.90 17.57
C GLY A 212 7.20 -3.81 16.51
N ALA A 213 5.99 -3.48 16.03
CA ALA A 213 5.86 -2.30 15.17
C ALA A 213 6.33 -1.03 15.89
N ASP A 214 7.03 -0.17 15.17
CA ASP A 214 7.67 1.04 15.69
C ASP A 214 6.73 2.24 15.70
N GLY A 215 5.66 2.22 14.90
CA GLY A 215 4.75 3.35 14.74
C GLY A 215 3.39 2.98 14.16
N ILE A 216 2.54 4.00 14.07
CA ILE A 216 1.21 3.95 13.48
C ILE A 216 1.03 5.15 12.55
N GLU A 217 0.48 4.91 11.37
CA GLU A 217 -0.08 5.95 10.52
C GLU A 217 -1.37 6.50 11.13
N ALA A 218 -1.26 7.57 11.92
CA ALA A 218 -2.43 8.16 12.56
C ALA A 218 -3.21 9.06 11.60
N TYR A 219 -2.50 9.75 10.70
CA TYR A 219 -3.07 10.72 9.76
C TYR A 219 -3.15 10.09 8.37
N HIS A 220 -4.35 9.78 7.91
CA HIS A 220 -4.59 9.10 6.63
C HIS A 220 -5.83 9.68 5.94
N SER A 221 -5.88 9.64 4.62
CA SER A 221 -6.98 10.27 3.85
C SER A 221 -8.35 9.66 4.15
N ASP A 222 -8.40 8.36 4.49
CA ASP A 222 -9.63 7.67 4.89
C ASP A 222 -9.96 7.78 6.39
N HIS A 223 -9.12 8.44 7.18
CA HIS A 223 -9.40 8.66 8.59
C HIS A 223 -10.27 9.91 8.78
N ASP A 224 -11.37 9.74 9.51
CA ASP A 224 -12.07 10.88 10.10
C ASP A 224 -11.30 11.42 11.32
N ASP A 225 -11.66 12.62 11.80
CA ASP A 225 -11.01 13.24 12.96
C ASP A 225 -10.99 12.32 14.19
N LYS A 226 -12.00 11.46 14.35
CA LYS A 226 -12.08 10.53 15.49
C LYS A 226 -11.07 9.40 15.35
N ALA A 227 -10.90 8.84 14.16
CA ALA A 227 -9.88 7.85 13.85
C ALA A 227 -8.49 8.45 14.05
N GLU A 228 -8.22 9.65 13.55
CA GLU A 228 -6.91 10.30 13.74
C GLU A 228 -6.56 10.50 15.22
N GLN A 229 -7.49 11.05 16.02
CA GLN A 229 -7.26 11.25 17.45
C GLN A 229 -7.08 9.91 18.18
N ARG A 230 -7.81 8.87 17.77
CA ARG A 230 -7.71 7.52 18.35
C ARG A 230 -6.33 6.92 18.12
N TYR A 231 -5.87 6.86 16.87
CA TYR A 231 -4.60 6.22 16.53
C TYR A 231 -3.40 7.04 16.99
N LYS A 232 -3.51 8.37 16.99
CA LYS A 232 -2.55 9.24 17.66
C LYS A 232 -2.43 8.91 19.14
N LYS A 233 -3.56 8.80 19.85
CA LYS A 233 -3.56 8.44 21.27
C LYS A 233 -2.95 7.05 21.50
N MET A 234 -3.30 6.07 20.66
CA MET A 234 -2.77 4.72 20.75
C MET A 234 -1.24 4.69 20.59
N ALA A 235 -0.70 5.42 19.60
CA ALA A 235 0.75 5.54 19.40
C ALA A 235 1.44 6.18 20.62
N ILE A 236 0.86 7.26 21.17
CA ILE A 236 1.42 7.94 22.36
C ILE A 236 1.42 7.01 23.57
N ASP A 237 0.30 6.33 23.84
CA ASP A 237 0.18 5.42 24.99
C ASP A 237 1.17 4.24 24.88
N ALA A 238 1.44 3.77 23.66
CA ALA A 238 2.41 2.71 23.37
C ALA A 238 3.86 3.21 23.22
N GLN A 239 4.10 4.52 23.35
CA GLN A 239 5.41 5.16 23.11
C GLN A 239 6.01 4.88 21.71
N LYS A 240 5.14 4.80 20.72
CA LYS A 240 5.45 4.52 19.31
C LYS A 240 5.41 5.80 18.47
N PHE A 241 5.97 5.72 17.28
CA PHE A 241 5.97 6.83 16.33
C PHE A 241 4.60 7.08 15.74
N ILE A 242 4.35 8.33 15.39
CA ILE A 242 3.16 8.76 14.66
C ILE A 242 3.61 9.15 13.26
N THR A 243 2.96 8.57 12.25
CA THR A 243 3.21 8.89 10.84
C THR A 243 1.92 9.40 10.19
N GLY A 244 2.03 9.78 8.92
CA GLY A 244 0.90 10.20 8.12
C GLY A 244 1.27 10.38 6.67
N GLY A 245 0.37 9.98 5.79
CA GLY A 245 0.51 10.14 4.37
C GLY A 245 -0.83 10.17 3.65
N SER A 246 -0.78 10.62 2.41
CA SER A 246 -1.98 10.78 1.57
C SER A 246 -2.53 9.46 1.08
N ASP A 247 -1.69 8.43 1.00
CA ASP A 247 -1.94 7.18 0.29
C ASP A 247 -2.30 7.44 -1.17
N PHE A 248 -1.55 8.37 -1.78
CA PHE A 248 -1.82 8.83 -3.13
C PHE A 248 -1.51 7.76 -4.17
N HIS A 249 -2.50 7.44 -5.00
CA HIS A 249 -2.37 6.52 -6.15
C HIS A 249 -2.58 7.22 -7.50
N GLY A 250 -2.70 8.55 -7.54
CA GLY A 250 -3.01 9.30 -8.76
C GLY A 250 -4.38 9.96 -8.77
N VAL A 251 -4.64 10.73 -9.83
CA VAL A 251 -5.90 11.47 -10.05
C VAL A 251 -6.63 10.88 -11.24
N ARG A 252 -7.88 10.44 -11.04
CA ARG A 252 -8.78 9.96 -12.10
C ARG A 252 -10.01 10.85 -12.19
N GLU A 253 -10.34 11.29 -13.39
CA GLU A 253 -11.49 12.17 -13.64
C GLU A 253 -11.54 13.41 -12.73
N GLY A 254 -10.37 13.90 -12.30
CA GLY A 254 -10.23 15.04 -11.38
C GLY A 254 -10.33 14.72 -9.89
N VAL A 255 -10.44 13.44 -9.51
CA VAL A 255 -10.50 12.97 -8.13
C VAL A 255 -9.25 12.16 -7.80
N ALA A 256 -8.56 12.49 -6.71
CA ALA A 256 -7.45 11.69 -6.21
C ALA A 256 -7.98 10.44 -5.50
N TYR A 257 -7.42 9.27 -5.81
CA TYR A 257 -7.74 8.05 -5.06
C TYR A 257 -7.07 8.12 -3.68
N HIS A 258 -7.85 7.80 -2.63
CA HIS A 258 -7.65 8.14 -1.21
C HIS A 258 -7.50 9.66 -0.96
N GLY A 259 -6.39 10.28 -1.38
CA GLY A 259 -6.21 11.72 -1.29
C GLY A 259 -5.04 12.22 -2.13
N PRO A 260 -5.02 13.52 -2.49
CA PRO A 260 -3.89 14.09 -3.23
C PRO A 260 -2.64 14.15 -2.34
N ILE A 261 -1.46 14.13 -2.97
CA ILE A 261 -0.17 14.30 -2.28
C ILE A 261 -0.24 15.49 -1.31
N GLY A 262 0.17 15.26 -0.07
CA GLY A 262 0.23 16.24 1.01
C GLY A 262 -1.10 16.60 1.67
N ASN A 263 -2.22 15.97 1.31
CA ASN A 263 -3.51 16.11 2.03
C ASN A 263 -3.40 15.65 3.49
N ARG A 264 -2.62 14.59 3.70
CA ARG A 264 -2.16 14.16 5.01
C ARG A 264 -0.65 14.13 5.02
N LYS A 265 -0.10 14.60 6.13
CA LYS A 265 1.33 14.85 6.29
C LYS A 265 1.69 14.94 7.75
N VAL A 266 2.94 14.67 8.05
CA VAL A 266 3.53 14.82 9.38
C VAL A 266 4.64 15.84 9.39
N ASP A 267 4.92 16.39 10.57
CA ASP A 267 6.07 17.27 10.76
C ASP A 267 7.36 16.45 10.59
N ILE A 268 8.34 17.00 9.87
CA ILE A 268 9.61 16.30 9.60
C ILE A 268 10.36 15.96 10.88
N THR A 269 10.11 16.64 11.99
CA THR A 269 10.71 16.31 13.28
C THR A 269 10.32 14.91 13.77
N GLU A 270 9.17 14.38 13.37
CA GLU A 270 8.84 12.98 13.63
C GLU A 270 9.79 12.05 12.88
N ILE A 271 10.12 12.35 11.62
CA ILE A 271 11.08 11.61 10.80
C ILE A 271 12.51 11.75 11.32
N GLU A 272 12.90 12.95 11.77
CA GLU A 272 14.24 13.18 12.34
C GLU A 272 14.45 12.33 13.61
N LYS A 273 13.43 12.17 14.46
CA LYS A 273 13.49 11.26 15.61
C LYS A 273 13.76 9.81 15.18
N TRP A 274 13.31 9.41 14.00
CA TRP A 274 13.54 8.08 13.43
C TRP A 274 14.99 7.94 12.96
N LEU A 275 15.46 8.91 12.17
CA LEU A 275 16.82 8.93 11.65
C LEU A 275 17.89 8.97 12.75
N LEU A 276 17.62 9.62 13.88
CA LEU A 276 18.52 9.68 15.04
C LEU A 276 18.62 8.38 15.85
N LYS A 277 17.72 7.41 15.64
CA LYS A 277 17.78 6.10 16.31
C LYS A 277 18.59 5.04 15.54
N ARG A 278 19.08 5.36 14.35
CA ARG A 278 19.91 4.48 13.51
C ARG A 278 21.38 4.54 13.87
#